data_AF-A0A929DVW9-F1
#
_entry.id   AF-A0A929DVW9-F1
#
_cell.length_a   1.000
_cell.length_b   1.000
_cell.length_c   1.000
_cell.angle_alpha   90.00
_cell.angle_beta   90.00
_cell.angle_gamma   90.00
#
_symmetry.space_group_name_H-M   'P 1'
#
loop_
_entity.id
_entity.type
_entity.pdbx_description
1 polymer ?
#
loop_
_entity_poly.entity_id
_entity_poly.type
_entity_poly.pdbx_seq_one_letter_code
_entity_poly.pdbx_strand_id
1 'polypeptide(L)'
;MRKFSFLIAGLLLLLTITACTSVKRFKSLEYKGEDNSLVDVELFNARISDEPVAVREKNLWTLSANAQTRMVQILDERYPDNEQFMSAMAGSFGTGETPLQDLTRKDLRMIFTISKNRDYSLLNDAGGRFSPADRIEYLKLSLDIPESYNLRFHEWNRYITEYGDIDIADVSFSRNLDLSVDGSPGGVDLGSEAALARSEKQVVSKRYLKLNGSISDYRVVIEEEGTREVDLTGNITADVSLLFDGFPEIVMVPVFTTVEDGSLELSSLNLVDVEVPAMSEAPDTLYADLSLNYIYRHVASGWNTFAEWDDKVEYYQGSVSRRIPLFLKKDYLPKLYCIGTEQAGKDALKFRKTQEKEYLLQFRDRHDASRFLEWLQNPSRQQSDPVFIGSSKLLYKGDPITPLE
;
A
#
# COMPACT_ATOMS: atom_id res chain seq x y z
N MET A 1 -28.98 -10.52 71.80
CA MET A 1 -28.54 -9.36 70.98
C MET A 1 -27.02 -9.26 70.80
N ARG A 2 -26.17 -9.37 71.84
CA ARG A 2 -24.69 -9.24 71.70
C ARG A 2 -24.04 -10.19 70.67
N LYS A 3 -24.49 -11.44 70.53
CA LYS A 3 -23.90 -12.41 69.58
C LYS A 3 -24.16 -12.07 68.10
N PHE A 4 -25.23 -11.34 67.79
CA PHE A 4 -25.58 -10.96 66.41
C PHE A 4 -24.72 -9.79 65.91
N SER A 5 -24.37 -8.87 66.81
CA SER A 5 -23.49 -7.74 66.50
C SER A 5 -22.06 -8.17 66.16
N PHE A 6 -21.53 -9.22 66.79
CA PHE A 6 -20.20 -9.75 66.45
C PHE A 6 -20.16 -10.45 65.08
N LEU A 7 -21.25 -11.12 64.69
CA LEU A 7 -21.35 -11.76 63.38
C LEU A 7 -21.44 -10.73 62.25
N ILE A 8 -22.20 -9.66 62.44
CA ILE A 8 -22.29 -8.56 61.47
C ILE A 8 -20.98 -7.79 61.36
N ALA A 9 -20.30 -7.52 62.49
CA ALA A 9 -19.00 -6.86 62.48
C ALA A 9 -17.92 -7.72 61.80
N GLY A 10 -17.92 -9.04 62.03
CA GLY A 10 -17.03 -9.97 61.35
C GLY A 10 -17.27 -10.05 59.84
N LEU A 11 -18.54 -10.06 59.41
CA LEU A 11 -18.92 -10.06 58.00
C LEU A 11 -18.55 -8.75 57.30
N LEU A 12 -18.77 -7.60 57.96
CA LEU A 12 -18.35 -6.29 57.46
C LEU A 12 -16.83 -6.19 57.35
N LEU A 13 -16.08 -6.71 58.32
CA LEU A 13 -14.62 -6.76 58.23
C LEU A 13 -14.17 -7.61 57.03
N LEU A 14 -14.78 -8.77 56.81
CA LEU A 14 -14.47 -9.66 55.69
C LEU A 14 -14.82 -9.02 54.33
N LEU A 15 -15.93 -8.29 54.26
CA LEU A 15 -16.33 -7.52 53.08
C LEU A 15 -15.40 -6.34 52.82
N THR A 16 -14.89 -5.66 53.86
CA THR A 16 -13.91 -4.58 53.69
C THR A 16 -12.51 -5.06 53.27
N ILE A 17 -12.10 -6.27 53.67
CA ILE A 17 -10.82 -6.86 53.25
C ILE A 17 -10.89 -7.35 51.79
N THR A 18 -12.07 -7.74 51.32
CA THR A 18 -12.29 -8.18 49.93
C THR A 18 -12.64 -7.04 48.97
N ALA A 19 -13.12 -5.88 49.47
CA ALA A 19 -13.53 -4.74 48.63
C ALA A 19 -12.37 -3.86 48.10
N CYS A 20 -11.11 -4.09 48.51
CA CYS A 20 -9.95 -3.31 48.06
C CYS A 20 -8.92 -4.12 47.26
N THR A 21 -9.32 -5.21 46.59
CA THR A 21 -8.49 -5.75 45.51
C THR A 21 -8.77 -4.98 44.23
N SER A 22 -8.26 -3.74 44.15
CA SER A 22 -7.87 -3.18 42.85
C SER A 22 -7.10 -4.29 42.13
N VAL A 23 -7.56 -4.69 40.96
CA VAL A 23 -6.92 -5.73 40.16
C VAL A 23 -5.54 -5.19 39.77
N LYS A 24 -4.54 -5.42 40.63
CA LYS A 24 -3.17 -4.97 40.40
C LYS A 24 -2.65 -5.73 39.20
N ARG A 25 -2.38 -4.99 38.12
CA ARG A 25 -1.85 -5.57 36.90
C ARG A 25 -0.40 -6.00 37.04
N PHE A 26 0.40 -5.27 37.84
CA PHE A 26 1.83 -5.51 38.06
C PHE A 26 2.18 -5.44 39.55
N LYS A 27 3.30 -6.05 39.95
CA LYS A 27 3.86 -5.95 41.30
C LYS A 27 4.45 -4.58 41.55
N SER A 28 5.16 -4.03 40.56
CA SER A 28 5.63 -2.65 40.54
C SER A 28 5.77 -2.13 39.12
N LEU A 29 5.63 -0.82 38.95
CA LEU A 29 5.80 -0.11 37.70
C LEU A 29 6.73 1.08 37.94
N GLU A 30 7.75 1.23 37.11
CA GLU A 30 8.69 2.35 37.15
C GLU A 30 8.90 2.90 35.74
N TYR A 31 9.00 4.22 35.59
CA TYR A 31 9.42 4.87 34.36
C TYR A 31 10.91 5.21 34.47
N LYS A 32 11.72 4.73 33.52
CA LYS A 32 13.18 4.85 33.54
C LYS A 32 13.71 5.99 32.69
N GLY A 33 12.86 6.64 31.90
CA GLY A 33 13.24 7.76 31.04
C GLY A 33 13.33 7.39 29.57
N GLU A 34 14.21 8.09 28.85
CA GLU A 34 14.39 7.95 27.41
C GLU A 34 15.54 6.99 27.06
N ASP A 35 15.30 6.07 26.12
CA ASP A 35 16.30 5.19 25.52
C ASP A 35 15.93 4.90 24.06
N ASN A 36 16.70 5.48 23.13
CA ASN A 36 16.49 5.38 21.69
C ASN A 36 17.18 4.15 21.05
N SER A 37 17.83 3.29 21.84
CA SER A 37 18.62 2.16 21.34
C SER A 37 17.90 0.81 21.39
N LEU A 38 16.68 0.78 21.95
CA LEU A 38 15.94 -0.46 22.24
C LEU A 38 15.15 -0.97 21.03
N VAL A 39 14.68 -0.06 20.18
CA VAL A 39 13.88 -0.37 19.00
C VAL A 39 14.46 0.36 17.81
N ASP A 40 14.47 -0.31 16.66
CA ASP A 40 14.87 0.27 15.40
C ASP A 40 13.77 0.10 14.34
N VAL A 41 13.78 0.99 13.36
CA VAL A 41 12.90 0.93 12.19
C VAL A 41 13.68 1.13 10.90
N GLU A 42 13.28 0.36 9.90
CA GLU A 42 13.76 0.49 8.53
C GLU A 42 12.61 0.42 7.52
N LEU A 43 12.75 1.14 6.41
CA LEU A 43 11.94 0.88 5.23
C LEU A 43 12.59 -0.28 4.47
N PHE A 44 12.00 -1.47 4.57
CA PHE A 44 12.51 -2.67 3.92
C PHE A 44 12.27 -2.65 2.41
N ASN A 45 11.09 -2.19 1.99
CA ASN A 45 10.73 -2.10 0.58
C ASN A 45 9.71 -0.99 0.33
N ALA A 46 9.85 -0.31 -0.81
CA ALA A 46 8.87 0.60 -1.35
C ALA A 46 8.66 0.28 -2.82
N ARG A 47 7.40 0.04 -3.22
CA ARG A 47 7.02 -0.24 -4.60
C ARG A 47 5.97 0.75 -5.05
N ILE A 48 6.29 1.44 -6.13
CA ILE A 48 5.34 2.29 -6.84
C ILE A 48 4.71 1.49 -7.98
N SER A 49 3.41 1.68 -8.17
CA SER A 49 2.65 1.18 -9.32
C SER A 49 1.83 2.30 -9.90
N ASP A 50 1.64 2.27 -11.21
CA ASP A 50 0.66 3.12 -11.85
C ASP A 50 -0.72 2.76 -11.30
N GLU A 51 -1.53 3.77 -10.96
CA GLU A 51 -2.94 3.54 -10.70
C GLU A 51 -3.48 2.81 -11.94
N PRO A 52 -4.16 1.65 -11.79
CA PRO A 52 -4.66 0.93 -12.94
C PRO A 52 -5.54 1.90 -13.71
N VAL A 53 -5.10 2.30 -14.91
CA VAL A 53 -5.91 3.11 -15.81
C VAL A 53 -7.11 2.24 -16.07
N ALA A 54 -8.19 2.52 -15.33
CA ALA A 54 -9.45 1.91 -15.58
C ALA A 54 -9.84 2.49 -16.93
N VAL A 55 -9.45 1.80 -18.01
CA VAL A 55 -10.10 1.91 -19.31
C VAL A 55 -11.50 1.40 -19.04
N ARG A 56 -12.30 2.24 -18.37
CA ARG A 56 -13.71 2.04 -18.20
C ARG A 56 -14.25 2.33 -19.58
N GLU A 57 -14.27 1.30 -20.42
CA GLU A 57 -15.35 1.19 -21.38
C GLU A 57 -16.63 1.39 -20.57
N LYS A 58 -17.19 2.60 -20.66
CA LYS A 58 -18.39 2.99 -19.93
C LYS A 58 -19.57 2.28 -20.60
N ASN A 59 -19.66 0.97 -20.43
CA ASN A 59 -20.81 0.20 -20.87
C ASN A 59 -21.90 0.26 -19.79
N LEU A 60 -23.10 -0.23 -20.13
CA LEU A 60 -24.24 -0.23 -19.21
C LEU A 60 -23.85 -0.82 -17.84
N TRP A 61 -23.06 -1.89 -17.82
CA TRP A 61 -22.70 -2.63 -16.61
C TRP A 61 -21.77 -1.88 -15.66
N THR A 62 -21.02 -0.90 -16.17
CA THR A 62 -20.13 -0.05 -15.35
C THR A 62 -20.83 1.17 -14.74
N LEU A 63 -22.09 1.45 -15.13
CA LEU A 63 -22.88 2.54 -14.57
C LEU A 63 -23.45 2.17 -13.20
N SER A 64 -23.73 3.17 -12.34
CA SER A 64 -24.49 2.94 -11.11
C SER A 64 -25.90 2.42 -11.43
N ALA A 65 -26.54 1.67 -10.51
CA ALA A 65 -27.86 1.10 -10.73
C ALA A 65 -28.91 2.12 -11.21
N ASN A 66 -28.90 3.33 -10.63
CA ASN A 66 -29.80 4.41 -11.06
C ASN A 66 -29.49 4.93 -12.47
N ALA A 67 -28.22 4.99 -12.85
CA ALA A 67 -27.79 5.41 -14.18
C ALA A 67 -28.09 4.32 -15.23
N GLN A 68 -27.96 3.04 -14.87
CA GLN A 68 -28.36 1.92 -15.72
C GLN A 68 -29.85 1.99 -16.06
N THR A 69 -30.71 2.16 -15.05
CA THR A 69 -32.16 2.24 -15.27
C THR A 69 -32.55 3.39 -16.19
N ARG A 70 -31.97 4.59 -15.98
CA ARG A 70 -32.25 5.73 -16.85
C ARG A 70 -31.72 5.53 -18.27
N MET A 71 -30.56 4.90 -18.41
CA MET A 71 -29.99 4.63 -19.73
C MET A 71 -30.84 3.64 -20.53
N VAL A 72 -31.32 2.57 -19.88
CA VAL A 72 -32.24 1.60 -20.50
C VAL A 72 -33.52 2.31 -20.97
N GLN A 73 -34.10 3.18 -20.14
CA GLN A 73 -35.29 3.96 -20.51
C GLN A 73 -35.04 4.87 -21.73
N ILE A 74 -33.90 5.57 -21.76
CA ILE A 74 -33.53 6.44 -22.89
C ILE A 74 -33.32 5.63 -24.17
N LEU A 75 -32.70 4.44 -24.08
CA LEU A 75 -32.45 3.59 -25.23
C LEU A 75 -33.75 2.95 -25.76
N ASP A 76 -34.66 2.55 -24.87
CA ASP A 76 -35.98 2.01 -25.22
C ASP A 76 -36.85 3.05 -25.93
N GLU A 77 -36.85 4.30 -25.44
CA GLU A 77 -37.55 5.42 -26.09
C GLU A 77 -36.94 5.78 -27.46
N ARG A 78 -35.63 5.60 -27.64
CA ARG A 78 -34.89 6.02 -28.84
C ARG A 78 -34.82 4.95 -29.92
N TYR A 79 -34.80 3.68 -29.54
CA TYR A 79 -34.67 2.52 -30.43
C TYR A 79 -35.79 1.51 -30.12
N PRO A 80 -37.01 1.72 -30.65
CA PRO A 80 -38.12 0.79 -30.43
C PRO A 80 -37.95 -0.55 -31.17
N ASP A 81 -36.94 -0.66 -32.03
CA ASP A 81 -36.55 -1.89 -32.70
C ASP A 81 -35.55 -2.70 -31.86
N ASN A 82 -35.83 -3.99 -31.64
CA ASN A 82 -35.06 -4.85 -30.75
C ASN A 82 -33.60 -5.03 -31.19
N GLU A 83 -33.30 -5.10 -32.49
CA GLU A 83 -31.92 -5.30 -32.93
C GLU A 83 -31.08 -4.04 -32.69
N GLN A 84 -31.67 -2.87 -32.97
CA GLN A 84 -31.01 -1.58 -32.74
C GLN A 84 -30.85 -1.28 -31.24
N PHE A 85 -31.85 -1.63 -30.43
CA PHE A 85 -31.79 -1.53 -28.97
C PHE A 85 -30.68 -2.40 -28.39
N MET A 86 -30.62 -3.67 -28.79
CA MET A 86 -29.61 -4.61 -28.30
C MET A 86 -28.20 -4.21 -28.76
N SER A 87 -28.06 -3.72 -30.00
CA SER A 87 -26.79 -3.17 -30.50
C SER A 87 -26.36 -1.93 -29.71
N ALA A 88 -27.29 -1.02 -29.39
CA ALA A 88 -27.00 0.16 -28.60
C ALA A 88 -26.66 -0.17 -27.13
N MET A 89 -27.32 -1.16 -26.52
CA MET A 89 -27.00 -1.63 -25.16
C MET A 89 -25.63 -2.30 -25.04
N ALA A 90 -25.18 -2.97 -26.11
CA ALA A 90 -23.86 -3.58 -26.18
C ALA A 90 -22.73 -2.56 -26.47
N GLY A 91 -23.09 -1.34 -26.88
CA GLY A 91 -22.14 -0.27 -27.17
C GLY A 91 -21.49 0.31 -25.90
N SER A 92 -20.31 0.91 -26.08
CA SER A 92 -19.68 1.72 -25.05
C SER A 92 -20.23 3.16 -25.11
N PHE A 93 -20.57 3.71 -23.94
CA PHE A 93 -21.14 5.04 -23.79
C PHE A 93 -20.10 6.02 -23.27
N GLY A 94 -19.33 6.60 -24.19
CA GLY A 94 -18.38 7.67 -23.88
C GLY A 94 -18.39 8.70 -24.99
N THR A 95 -18.12 9.96 -24.64
CA THR A 95 -17.63 10.92 -25.63
C THR A 95 -16.39 10.30 -26.28
N GLY A 96 -16.24 10.40 -27.61
CA GLY A 96 -15.03 9.96 -28.32
C GLY A 96 -13.77 10.77 -27.95
N GLU A 97 -13.80 11.48 -26.82
CA GLU A 97 -12.65 12.04 -26.18
C GLU A 97 -11.86 10.87 -25.61
N THR A 98 -10.75 10.58 -26.26
CA THR A 98 -9.73 9.69 -25.72
C THR A 98 -9.43 10.13 -24.29
N PRO A 99 -9.69 9.28 -23.28
CA PRO A 99 -9.48 9.68 -21.90
C PRO A 99 -8.02 10.12 -21.76
N LEU A 100 -7.83 11.35 -21.28
CA LEU A 100 -6.51 11.85 -20.89
C LEU A 100 -5.92 10.82 -19.93
N GLN A 101 -4.82 10.19 -20.33
CA GLN A 101 -4.17 9.24 -19.45
C GLN A 101 -3.38 10.04 -18.43
N ASP A 102 -3.84 10.00 -17.18
CA ASP A 102 -3.18 10.64 -16.04
C ASP A 102 -2.11 9.68 -15.48
N LEU A 103 -0.83 10.02 -15.64
CA LEU A 103 0.30 9.31 -15.03
C LEU A 103 0.88 10.07 -13.82
N THR A 104 0.22 11.15 -13.39
CA THR A 104 0.59 11.92 -12.20
C THR A 104 0.11 11.28 -10.90
N ARG A 105 -0.77 10.28 -10.99
CA ARG A 105 -1.25 9.47 -9.85
C ARG A 105 -0.55 8.13 -9.81
N LYS A 106 -0.08 7.75 -8.62
CA LYS A 106 0.61 6.48 -8.40
C LYS A 106 0.18 5.86 -7.08
N ASP A 107 0.13 4.54 -7.02
CA ASP A 107 -0.01 3.82 -5.77
C ASP A 107 1.37 3.44 -5.23
N LEU A 108 1.61 3.72 -3.95
CA LEU A 108 2.83 3.41 -3.22
C LEU A 108 2.53 2.40 -2.12
N ARG A 109 3.14 1.22 -2.23
CA ARG A 109 3.19 0.21 -1.16
C ARG A 109 4.52 0.31 -0.43
N MET A 110 4.46 0.50 0.88
CA MET A 110 5.63 0.56 1.76
C MET A 110 5.59 -0.57 2.77
N ILE A 111 6.74 -1.19 3.05
CA ILE A 111 6.90 -2.20 4.09
C ILE A 111 7.97 -1.70 5.07
N PHE A 112 7.55 -1.42 6.29
CA PHE A 112 8.42 -1.02 7.40
C PHE A 112 8.72 -2.22 8.27
N THR A 113 9.98 -2.45 8.61
CA THR A 113 10.38 -3.49 9.57
C THR A 113 10.73 -2.83 10.89
N ILE A 114 10.06 -3.25 11.96
CA ILE A 114 10.30 -2.82 13.33
C ILE A 114 11.00 -3.95 14.06
N SER A 115 12.19 -3.67 14.56
CA SER A 115 13.01 -4.63 15.30
C SER A 115 13.32 -4.13 16.70
N LYS A 116 13.42 -5.06 17.65
CA LYS A 116 13.90 -4.77 19.00
C LYS A 116 15.32 -5.31 19.16
N ASN A 117 16.16 -4.62 19.90
CA ASN A 117 17.48 -5.12 20.24
C ASN A 117 17.32 -6.34 21.17
N ARG A 118 17.67 -7.54 20.68
CA ARG A 118 17.59 -8.79 21.44
C ARG A 118 18.99 -9.31 21.68
N ASP A 119 19.55 -8.98 22.83
CA ASP A 119 20.83 -9.54 23.26
C ASP A 119 20.62 -10.68 24.26
N TYR A 120 20.51 -11.90 23.74
CA TYR A 120 20.38 -13.10 24.57
C TYR A 120 21.63 -13.40 25.40
N SER A 121 22.78 -12.78 25.11
CA SER A 121 23.98 -12.93 25.96
C SER A 121 23.82 -12.23 27.32
N LEU A 122 22.93 -11.23 27.40
CA LEU A 122 22.58 -10.52 28.62
C LEU A 122 21.45 -11.23 29.40
N LEU A 123 21.00 -12.39 28.95
CA LEU A 123 19.97 -13.15 29.65
C LEU A 123 20.50 -13.57 31.04
N ASN A 124 19.85 -13.08 32.10
CA ASN A 124 20.23 -13.21 33.53
C ASN A 124 21.30 -12.23 34.04
N ASP A 125 21.76 -11.27 33.23
CA ASP A 125 22.53 -10.15 33.75
C ASP A 125 21.58 -9.18 34.47
N ALA A 126 21.82 -8.94 35.77
CA ALA A 126 21.03 -7.99 36.56
C ALA A 126 21.17 -6.54 36.06
N GLY A 127 22.22 -6.23 35.28
CA GLY A 127 22.39 -4.97 34.56
C GLY A 127 21.94 -5.00 33.10
N GLY A 128 21.58 -6.17 32.58
CA GLY A 128 21.17 -6.36 31.19
C GLY A 128 19.74 -5.89 30.93
N ARG A 129 19.55 -5.04 29.92
CA ARG A 129 18.23 -4.55 29.49
C ARG A 129 17.57 -5.52 28.50
N PHE A 130 17.45 -6.79 28.89
CA PHE A 130 16.81 -7.80 28.06
C PHE A 130 16.08 -8.85 28.90
N SER A 131 14.79 -9.02 28.61
CA SER A 131 13.97 -10.11 29.12
C SER A 131 13.08 -10.67 28.01
N PRO A 132 12.81 -12.00 27.99
CA PRO A 132 11.95 -12.61 26.99
C PRO A 132 10.51 -12.05 26.95
N ALA A 133 10.05 -11.46 28.06
CA ALA A 133 8.72 -10.85 28.18
C ALA A 133 8.68 -9.36 27.78
N ASP A 134 9.81 -8.82 27.32
CA ASP A 134 9.89 -7.44 26.84
C ASP A 134 9.11 -7.26 25.56
N ARG A 135 8.40 -6.13 25.44
CA ARG A 135 7.58 -5.82 24.26
C ARG A 135 7.48 -4.32 24.01
N ILE A 136 7.17 -3.96 22.77
CA ILE A 136 6.78 -2.60 22.42
C ILE A 136 5.29 -2.45 22.77
N GLU A 137 4.95 -1.53 23.68
CA GLU A 137 3.57 -1.34 24.16
C GLU A 137 2.83 -0.27 23.35
N TYR A 138 3.56 0.69 22.79
CA TYR A 138 3.00 1.69 21.89
C TYR A 138 4.02 2.04 20.82
N LEU A 139 3.56 2.24 19.58
CA LEU A 139 4.35 2.82 18.51
C LEU A 139 3.56 3.90 17.79
N LYS A 140 4.30 4.89 17.29
CA LYS A 140 3.85 5.92 16.38
C LYS A 140 4.89 6.11 15.30
N LEU A 141 4.61 5.55 14.14
CA LEU A 141 5.38 5.71 12.93
C LEU A 141 4.90 6.97 12.20
N SER A 142 5.82 7.80 11.72
CA SER A 142 5.51 8.93 10.83
C SER A 142 6.47 8.93 9.65
N LEU A 143 5.94 9.20 8.47
CA LEU A 143 6.72 9.39 7.26
C LEU A 143 6.37 10.76 6.68
N ASP A 144 7.38 11.63 6.57
CA ASP A 144 7.24 13.00 6.09
C ASP A 144 7.95 13.17 4.74
N ILE A 145 7.26 13.75 3.75
CA ILE A 145 7.81 14.08 2.43
C ILE A 145 8.03 15.60 2.36
N PRO A 146 9.24 16.07 1.97
CA PRO A 146 9.49 17.50 1.80
C PRO A 146 8.57 18.16 0.76
N GLU A 147 7.97 19.29 1.12
CA GLU A 147 7.07 20.06 0.24
C GLU A 147 7.74 20.48 -1.07
N SER A 148 9.06 20.66 -1.06
CA SER A 148 9.88 21.03 -2.23
C SER A 148 9.78 20.04 -3.40
N TYR A 149 9.32 18.82 -3.15
CA TYR A 149 9.16 17.81 -4.19
C TYR A 149 7.85 17.91 -4.97
N ASN A 150 6.91 18.78 -4.57
CA ASN A 150 5.57 18.86 -5.16
C ASN A 150 4.87 17.50 -5.25
N LEU A 151 5.15 16.62 -4.28
CA LEU A 151 4.59 15.29 -4.15
C LEU A 151 3.69 15.28 -2.93
N ARG A 152 2.44 14.84 -3.10
CA ARG A 152 1.47 14.77 -2.00
C ARG A 152 0.87 13.38 -1.87
N PHE A 153 0.54 13.00 -0.64
CA PHE A 153 -0.34 11.87 -0.38
C PHE A 153 -1.79 12.30 -0.63
N HIS A 154 -2.51 11.52 -1.44
CA HIS A 154 -3.88 11.82 -1.82
C HIS A 154 -4.90 10.92 -1.12
N GLU A 155 -4.59 9.62 -1.02
CA GLU A 155 -5.47 8.63 -0.42
C GLU A 155 -4.67 7.61 0.39
N TRP A 156 -5.28 7.07 1.44
CA TRP A 156 -4.70 5.95 2.20
C TRP A 156 -5.70 4.82 2.26
N ASN A 157 -5.32 3.67 1.69
CA ASN A 157 -6.14 2.47 1.79
C ASN A 157 -5.93 1.79 3.15
N ARG A 158 -6.64 2.30 4.15
CA ARG A 158 -6.62 1.78 5.53
C ARG A 158 -7.08 0.33 5.62
N TYR A 159 -8.01 -0.10 4.75
CA TYR A 159 -8.52 -1.48 4.77
C TYR A 159 -7.46 -2.49 4.34
N ILE A 160 -6.69 -2.24 3.28
CA ILE A 160 -5.60 -3.17 2.89
C ILE A 160 -4.45 -3.10 3.90
N THR A 161 -4.21 -1.94 4.51
CA THR A 161 -3.19 -1.78 5.56
C THR A 161 -3.58 -2.55 6.85
N GLU A 162 -4.86 -2.60 7.21
CA GLU A 162 -5.38 -3.28 8.41
C GLU A 162 -5.61 -4.78 8.21
N TYR A 163 -5.89 -5.22 6.97
CA TYR A 163 -6.24 -6.60 6.62
C TYR A 163 -5.27 -7.28 5.64
N GLY A 164 -4.18 -6.61 5.26
CA GLY A 164 -3.12 -7.21 4.46
C GLY A 164 -2.51 -8.35 5.26
N ASP A 165 -2.57 -9.56 4.71
CA ASP A 165 -2.13 -10.79 5.36
C ASP A 165 -0.81 -10.58 6.08
N ILE A 166 -0.88 -10.53 7.41
CA ILE A 166 0.27 -10.82 8.23
C ILE A 166 0.50 -12.32 8.02
N ASP A 167 1.24 -12.66 6.95
CA ASP A 167 1.93 -13.94 6.84
C ASP A 167 3.02 -13.94 7.92
N ILE A 168 2.61 -14.08 9.19
CA ILE A 168 3.45 -14.73 10.18
C ILE A 168 3.57 -16.14 9.65
N ALA A 169 4.70 -16.39 8.98
CA ALA A 169 5.15 -17.72 8.63
C ALA A 169 4.86 -18.66 9.82
N ASP A 170 3.84 -19.48 9.61
CA ASP A 170 3.57 -20.78 10.23
C ASP A 170 4.48 -21.11 11.43
N VAL A 171 4.19 -20.55 12.60
CA VAL A 171 4.68 -21.11 13.86
C VAL A 171 3.67 -22.16 14.31
N SER A 172 3.56 -23.21 13.50
CA SER A 172 2.94 -24.46 13.90
C SER A 172 3.87 -25.14 14.91
N PHE A 173 3.60 -24.94 16.20
CA PHE A 173 4.05 -25.89 17.22
C PHE A 173 3.21 -27.17 17.11
N SER A 174 3.44 -27.97 16.06
CA SER A 174 3.02 -29.37 16.03
C SER A 174 4.17 -30.23 16.56
N ARG A 175 4.28 -30.35 17.88
CA ARG A 175 4.88 -31.56 18.47
C ARG A 175 3.81 -32.64 18.49
N ASN A 176 3.56 -33.26 17.34
CA ASN A 176 2.97 -34.60 17.34
C ASN A 176 4.09 -35.57 17.70
N LEU A 177 4.16 -35.93 18.98
CA LEU A 177 4.92 -37.08 19.43
C LEU A 177 4.08 -38.31 19.05
N ASP A 178 4.29 -38.85 17.85
CA ASP A 178 3.75 -40.14 17.46
C ASP A 178 4.46 -41.23 18.29
N LEU A 179 3.80 -41.65 19.37
CA LEU A 179 4.11 -42.89 20.07
C LEU A 179 3.04 -43.90 19.66
N SER A 180 3.35 -44.62 18.59
CA SER A 180 2.61 -45.78 18.13
C SER A 180 2.63 -46.87 19.20
N VAL A 181 1.45 -47.20 19.72
CA VAL A 181 1.22 -48.46 20.44
C VAL A 181 0.04 -49.14 19.76
N ASP A 182 0.38 -50.15 18.96
CA ASP A 182 -0.53 -51.17 18.43
C ASP A 182 -1.15 -51.96 19.58
N GLY A 183 -2.48 -52.09 19.59
CA GLY A 183 -3.18 -52.92 20.59
C GLY A 183 -4.69 -52.98 20.37
N SER A 184 -5.16 -54.11 19.86
CA SER A 184 -6.58 -54.50 19.63
C SER A 184 -7.42 -54.58 20.93
N PRO A 185 -8.77 -54.68 20.84
CA PRO A 185 -9.71 -54.21 21.86
C PRO A 185 -9.97 -55.23 22.98
N GLY A 186 -10.12 -54.74 24.20
CA GLY A 186 -10.75 -55.48 25.30
C GLY A 186 -10.21 -55.09 26.66
N GLY A 187 -11.11 -54.76 27.59
CA GLY A 187 -10.79 -54.67 29.01
C GLY A 187 -11.20 -53.34 29.63
N VAL A 188 -12.34 -53.37 30.31
CA VAL A 188 -12.69 -52.37 31.31
C VAL A 188 -11.67 -52.48 32.45
N ASP A 189 -11.00 -51.38 32.81
CA ASP A 189 -10.70 -51.15 34.21
C ASP A 189 -10.53 -49.67 34.56
N LEU A 190 -11.07 -49.32 35.72
CA LEU A 190 -11.07 -48.00 36.33
C LEU A 190 -9.65 -47.61 36.76
N GLY A 191 -9.13 -46.51 36.22
CA GLY A 191 -7.93 -45.83 36.70
C GLY A 191 -8.16 -44.33 36.68
N SER A 192 -8.24 -43.71 37.86
CA SER A 192 -8.48 -42.29 38.01
C SER A 192 -7.28 -41.47 37.53
N GLU A 193 -7.41 -40.84 36.38
CA GLU A 193 -6.68 -39.61 36.06
C GLU A 193 -7.69 -38.56 35.63
N ALA A 194 -8.08 -37.72 36.59
CA ALA A 194 -8.70 -36.43 36.31
C ALA A 194 -7.65 -35.55 35.63
N ALA A 195 -7.38 -35.81 34.36
CA ALA A 195 -6.74 -34.84 33.49
C ALA A 195 -7.74 -33.69 33.33
N LEU A 196 -7.47 -32.62 34.07
CA LEU A 196 -7.95 -31.27 33.80
C LEU A 196 -7.50 -30.87 32.40
N ALA A 197 -8.12 -31.45 31.37
CA ALA A 197 -8.14 -30.92 30.03
C ALA A 197 -9.03 -29.67 30.07
N ARG A 198 -8.51 -28.60 30.68
CA ARG A 198 -8.89 -27.25 30.27
C ARG A 198 -8.45 -27.15 28.83
N SER A 199 -9.37 -27.53 27.95
CA SER A 199 -9.36 -27.19 26.54
C SER A 199 -9.23 -25.68 26.47
N GLU A 200 -8.00 -25.21 26.32
CA GLU A 200 -7.66 -23.87 25.88
C GLU A 200 -8.05 -23.80 24.41
N LYS A 201 -9.37 -23.87 24.17
CA LYS A 201 -10.00 -23.37 22.96
C LYS A 201 -9.98 -21.85 23.10
N GLN A 202 -8.77 -21.28 23.18
CA GLN A 202 -8.55 -19.86 23.06
C GLN A 202 -9.01 -19.56 21.64
N VAL A 203 -10.20 -18.99 21.58
CA VAL A 203 -10.87 -18.55 20.38
C VAL A 203 -9.85 -17.70 19.61
N VAL A 204 -9.22 -18.30 18.60
CA VAL A 204 -8.49 -17.61 17.51
C VAL A 204 -9.52 -16.90 16.63
N SER A 205 -10.41 -16.16 17.27
CA SER A 205 -11.33 -15.24 16.62
C SER A 205 -10.99 -13.88 17.18
N LYS A 206 -10.31 -13.10 16.32
CA LYS A 206 -10.45 -11.66 16.23
C LYS A 206 -9.81 -10.88 17.38
N ARG A 207 -8.48 -10.78 17.36
CA ARG A 207 -7.81 -9.60 17.90
C ARG A 207 -7.52 -8.64 16.76
N TYR A 208 -8.51 -7.80 16.49
CA TYR A 208 -8.36 -6.64 15.64
C TYR A 208 -7.42 -5.68 16.36
N LEU A 209 -6.13 -5.65 16.01
CA LEU A 209 -5.28 -4.51 16.31
C LEU A 209 -5.82 -3.37 15.47
N LYS A 210 -6.52 -2.43 16.10
CA LYS A 210 -7.06 -1.26 15.43
C LYS A 210 -5.89 -0.33 15.12
N LEU A 211 -5.26 -0.51 13.96
CA LEU A 211 -4.30 0.44 13.42
C LEU A 211 -4.99 1.79 13.33
N ASN A 212 -4.55 2.74 14.16
CA ASN A 212 -4.97 4.13 14.06
C ASN A 212 -3.96 4.87 13.19
N GLY A 213 -4.38 5.97 12.60
CA GLY A 213 -3.48 6.78 11.83
C GLY A 213 -4.18 7.92 11.14
N SER A 214 -3.38 8.78 10.55
CA SER A 214 -3.84 9.93 9.78
C SER A 214 -2.94 10.14 8.59
N ILE A 215 -3.54 10.54 7.48
CA ILE A 215 -2.85 10.99 6.28
C ILE A 215 -3.09 12.50 6.13
N SER A 216 -2.06 13.20 5.71
CA SER A 216 -2.09 14.58 5.25
C SER A 216 -1.24 14.68 3.99
N ASP A 217 -1.32 15.80 3.28
CA ASP A 217 -0.62 16.03 2.02
C ASP A 217 0.86 15.61 2.05
N TYR A 218 1.56 15.84 3.15
CA TYR A 218 3.01 15.60 3.23
C TYR A 218 3.41 14.62 4.33
N ARG A 219 2.44 14.07 5.07
CA ARG A 219 2.73 13.23 6.22
C ARG A 219 1.73 12.10 6.38
N VAL A 220 2.26 10.89 6.52
CA VAL A 220 1.51 9.69 6.93
C VAL A 220 1.89 9.35 8.37
N VAL A 221 0.91 9.11 9.23
CA VAL A 221 1.10 8.70 10.62
C VAL A 221 0.35 7.42 10.86
N ILE A 222 1.04 6.41 11.40
CA ILE A 222 0.48 5.12 11.80
C ILE A 222 0.76 4.95 13.30
N GLU A 223 -0.27 4.65 14.07
CA GLU A 223 -0.23 4.46 15.51
C GLU A 223 -0.81 3.10 15.88
N GLU A 224 -0.08 2.36 16.70
CA GLU A 224 -0.48 1.03 17.16
C GLU A 224 -0.21 0.90 18.66
N GLU A 225 -1.16 0.29 19.36
CA GLU A 225 -1.08 0.01 20.79
C GLU A 225 -1.04 -1.51 20.99
N GLY A 226 0.01 -1.96 21.66
CA GLY A 226 0.25 -3.36 21.96
C GLY A 226 -0.71 -3.85 23.02
N THR A 227 -1.16 -5.09 22.89
CA THR A 227 -1.91 -5.76 23.96
C THR A 227 -0.97 -6.68 24.73
N ARG A 228 -1.45 -7.25 25.84
CA ARG A 228 -0.64 -8.13 26.70
C ARG A 228 0.08 -9.26 25.96
N GLU A 229 -0.50 -9.79 24.89
CA GLU A 229 0.04 -10.96 24.18
C GLU A 229 0.64 -10.58 22.82
N VAL A 230 0.68 -9.30 22.46
CA VAL A 230 1.18 -8.83 21.16
C VAL A 230 2.40 -7.94 21.40
N ASP A 231 3.53 -8.37 20.84
CA ASP A 231 4.71 -7.52 20.68
C ASP A 231 4.62 -6.85 19.30
N LEU A 232 4.78 -5.52 19.25
CA LEU A 232 4.67 -4.76 18.01
C LEU A 232 5.95 -4.81 17.15
N THR A 233 6.76 -5.85 17.30
CA THR A 233 7.87 -6.14 16.38
C THR A 233 7.35 -6.86 15.14
N GLY A 234 7.93 -6.58 13.98
CA GLY A 234 7.54 -7.22 12.72
C GLY A 234 7.40 -6.21 11.59
N ASN A 235 6.61 -6.55 10.59
CA ASN A 235 6.43 -5.73 9.40
C ASN A 235 5.10 -4.98 9.45
N ILE A 236 5.12 -3.69 9.12
CA ILE A 236 3.93 -2.87 8.89
C ILE A 236 3.89 -2.54 7.39
N THR A 237 2.80 -2.93 6.72
CA THR A 237 2.57 -2.59 5.31
C THR A 237 1.64 -1.40 5.22
N ALA A 238 1.98 -0.38 4.43
CA ALA A 238 1.15 0.79 4.19
C ALA A 238 0.96 1.02 2.69
N ASP A 239 -0.30 1.07 2.26
CA ASP A 239 -0.69 1.32 0.86
C ASP A 239 -1.29 2.72 0.71
N VAL A 240 -0.53 3.65 0.14
CA VAL A 240 -0.89 5.07 0.00
C VAL A 240 -0.87 5.48 -1.46
N SER A 241 -1.83 6.31 -1.88
CA SER A 241 -1.83 6.90 -3.22
C SER A 241 -1.15 8.26 -3.19
N LEU A 242 -0.33 8.50 -4.20
CA LEU A 242 0.50 9.68 -4.40
C LEU A 242 -0.01 10.50 -5.60
N LEU A 243 0.15 11.82 -5.50
CA LEU A 243 -0.12 12.78 -6.55
C LEU A 243 1.08 13.70 -6.77
N PHE A 244 1.51 13.85 -8.01
CA PHE A 244 2.59 14.74 -8.43
C PHE A 244 2.00 16.08 -8.92
N ASP A 245 2.05 17.12 -8.09
CA ASP A 245 1.41 18.44 -8.32
C ASP A 245 2.32 19.48 -9.01
N GLY A 246 3.56 19.10 -9.34
CA GLY A 246 4.53 19.97 -10.02
C GLY A 246 4.32 19.95 -11.54
N PHE A 247 3.48 20.86 -12.04
CA PHE A 247 3.18 21.14 -13.45
C PHE A 247 3.21 19.93 -14.39
N PRO A 248 2.04 19.34 -14.68
CA PRO A 248 1.96 18.24 -15.64
C PRO A 248 2.53 18.64 -17.01
N GLU A 249 3.51 17.88 -17.48
CA GLU A 249 3.96 17.94 -18.87
C GLU A 249 2.99 17.13 -19.72
N ILE A 250 2.41 17.75 -20.75
CA ILE A 250 1.55 17.03 -21.69
C ILE A 250 2.43 16.48 -22.80
N VAL A 251 2.49 15.17 -22.89
CA VAL A 251 3.21 14.44 -23.93
C VAL A 251 2.19 13.76 -24.85
N MET A 252 2.45 13.76 -26.16
CA MET A 252 1.57 13.07 -27.09
C MET A 252 2.10 11.67 -27.38
N VAL A 253 1.27 10.68 -27.07
CA VAL A 253 1.57 9.26 -27.29
C VAL A 253 0.71 8.73 -28.45
N PRO A 254 1.32 8.12 -29.46
CA PRO A 254 0.59 7.47 -30.53
C PRO A 254 -0.03 6.17 -30.03
N VAL A 255 -1.31 5.98 -30.32
CA VAL A 255 -2.04 4.75 -30.07
C VAL A 255 -2.39 4.11 -31.41
N PHE A 256 -1.91 2.90 -31.60
CA PHE A 256 -2.14 2.09 -32.78
C PHE A 256 -3.37 1.22 -32.56
N THR A 257 -4.37 1.32 -33.44
CA THR A 257 -5.43 0.31 -33.51
C THR A 257 -5.04 -0.75 -34.52
N THR A 258 -5.09 -2.01 -34.10
CA THR A 258 -4.95 -3.17 -35.01
C THR A 258 -6.32 -3.53 -35.59
N VAL A 259 -6.32 -4.11 -36.78
CA VAL A 259 -7.54 -4.74 -37.33
C VAL A 259 -7.89 -5.96 -36.48
N GLU A 260 -9.17 -6.18 -36.18
CA GLU A 260 -9.67 -7.29 -35.33
C GLU A 260 -9.27 -8.69 -35.85
N ASP A 261 -8.89 -8.80 -37.13
CA ASP A 261 -8.48 -10.05 -37.79
C ASP A 261 -7.07 -10.56 -37.39
N GLY A 262 -6.43 -9.97 -36.37
CA GLY A 262 -5.10 -10.40 -35.91
C GLY A 262 -3.96 -10.10 -36.89
N SER A 263 -4.24 -9.33 -37.94
CA SER A 263 -3.20 -8.79 -38.82
C SER A 263 -2.46 -7.65 -38.11
N LEU A 264 -1.13 -7.57 -38.32
CA LEU A 264 -0.30 -6.48 -37.79
C LEU A 264 -0.49 -5.16 -38.55
N GLU A 265 -1.38 -5.14 -39.56
CA GLU A 265 -1.68 -3.96 -40.35
C GLU A 265 -2.39 -2.91 -39.49
N LEU A 266 -1.90 -1.68 -39.58
CA LEU A 266 -2.39 -0.55 -38.81
C LEU A 266 -3.68 -0.02 -39.43
N SER A 267 -4.80 -0.16 -38.72
CA SER A 267 -6.11 0.33 -39.19
C SER A 267 -6.25 1.85 -38.98
N SER A 268 -5.74 2.37 -37.87
CA SER A 268 -5.70 3.81 -37.60
C SER A 268 -4.59 4.17 -36.60
N LEU A 269 -4.11 5.41 -36.71
CA LEU A 269 -3.16 6.01 -35.77
C LEU A 269 -3.83 7.23 -35.14
N ASN A 270 -4.00 7.19 -33.82
CA ASN A 270 -4.54 8.30 -33.04
C ASN A 270 -3.47 8.83 -32.08
N LEU A 271 -3.52 10.13 -31.80
CA LEU A 271 -2.67 10.74 -30.77
C LEU A 271 -3.51 10.94 -29.52
N VAL A 272 -2.95 10.52 -28.38
CA VAL A 272 -3.56 10.72 -27.07
C VAL A 272 -2.66 11.65 -26.28
N ASP A 273 -3.27 12.68 -25.70
CA ASP A 273 -2.62 13.56 -24.74
C ASP A 273 -2.43 12.76 -23.44
N VAL A 274 -1.19 12.65 -22.95
CA VAL A 274 -0.83 11.96 -21.71
C VAL A 274 -0.20 12.96 -20.77
N GLU A 275 -0.68 12.95 -19.53
CA GLU A 275 -0.25 13.86 -18.49
C GLU A 275 0.84 13.20 -17.65
N VAL A 276 2.05 13.75 -17.64
CA VAL A 276 3.20 13.18 -16.91
C VAL A 276 3.80 14.20 -15.94
N PRO A 277 4.41 13.76 -14.82
CA PRO A 277 5.15 14.67 -13.94
C PRO A 277 6.27 15.39 -14.70
N ALA A 278 6.54 16.66 -14.39
CA ALA A 278 7.59 17.45 -15.05
C ALA A 278 8.96 16.74 -15.01
N MET A 279 9.38 16.16 -16.14
CA MET A 279 10.53 15.24 -16.16
C MET A 279 11.89 15.92 -15.98
N SER A 280 11.98 17.20 -16.36
CA SER A 280 13.22 17.99 -16.34
C SER A 280 13.64 18.41 -14.93
N GLU A 281 12.68 18.69 -14.05
CA GLU A 281 12.92 19.19 -12.69
C GLU A 281 12.83 18.09 -11.62
N ALA A 282 12.39 16.90 -12.02
CA ALA A 282 12.26 15.73 -11.16
C ALA A 282 13.63 15.29 -10.59
N PRO A 283 13.79 15.19 -9.25
CA PRO A 283 15.05 14.81 -8.61
C PRO A 283 15.40 13.33 -8.86
N ASP A 284 16.70 13.02 -8.89
CA ASP A 284 17.18 11.65 -9.14
C ASP A 284 16.73 10.64 -8.07
N THR A 285 16.57 11.09 -6.83
CA THR A 285 16.09 10.28 -5.71
C THR A 285 15.19 11.13 -4.82
N LEU A 286 14.02 10.60 -4.51
CA LEU A 286 13.10 11.20 -3.55
C LEU A 286 13.37 10.61 -2.17
N TYR A 287 13.60 11.49 -1.20
CA TYR A 287 13.84 11.10 0.18
C TYR A 287 12.62 11.45 1.04
N ALA A 288 12.41 10.67 2.08
CA ALA A 288 11.46 10.97 3.14
C ALA A 288 12.14 10.87 4.50
N ASP A 289 11.58 11.60 5.46
CA ASP A 289 12.00 11.53 6.85
C ASP A 289 11.09 10.53 7.57
N LEU A 290 11.66 9.38 7.92
CA LEU A 290 11.00 8.34 8.69
C LEU A 290 11.27 8.60 10.18
N SER A 291 10.22 8.63 10.99
CA SER A 291 10.33 8.71 12.44
C SER A 291 9.47 7.66 13.13
N LEU A 292 10.00 7.10 14.22
CA LEU A 292 9.30 6.16 15.10
C LEU A 292 9.40 6.70 16.52
N ASN A 293 8.27 6.89 17.17
CA ASN A 293 8.20 7.08 18.62
C ASN A 293 7.63 5.81 19.24
N TYR A 294 8.21 5.33 20.32
CA TYR A 294 7.78 4.10 20.96
C TYR A 294 7.79 4.17 22.48
N ILE A 295 6.97 3.32 23.10
CA ILE A 295 7.04 2.99 24.51
C ILE A 295 7.44 1.52 24.61
N TYR A 296 8.62 1.27 25.17
CA TYR A 296 9.17 -0.05 25.39
C TYR A 296 8.91 -0.49 26.83
N ARG A 297 8.35 -1.68 26.99
CA ARG A 297 8.10 -2.32 28.27
C ARG A 297 9.16 -3.37 28.51
N HIS A 298 9.98 -3.16 29.54
CA HIS A 298 10.95 -4.14 30.04
C HIS A 298 10.42 -4.85 31.29
N VAL A 299 10.54 -6.17 31.36
CA VAL A 299 10.15 -6.98 32.53
C VAL A 299 11.40 -7.40 33.31
N ALA A 300 11.80 -6.57 34.27
CA ALA A 300 13.00 -6.78 35.09
C ALA A 300 12.92 -8.03 35.98
N SER A 301 11.72 -8.45 36.39
CA SER A 301 11.49 -9.73 37.09
C SER A 301 10.04 -10.17 36.96
N GLY A 302 9.76 -11.48 37.05
CA GLY A 302 8.40 -12.04 36.90
C GLY A 302 8.12 -12.62 35.51
N TRP A 303 9.01 -12.38 34.54
CA TRP A 303 8.88 -12.80 33.14
C TRP A 303 8.72 -14.32 32.94
N ASN A 304 9.05 -15.12 33.93
CA ASN A 304 8.91 -16.58 33.91
C ASN A 304 7.48 -17.06 34.23
N THR A 305 6.57 -16.17 34.58
CA THR A 305 5.15 -16.49 34.75
C THR A 305 4.32 -15.89 33.62
N PHE A 306 3.23 -16.56 33.25
CA PHE A 306 2.30 -16.01 32.26
C PHE A 306 1.53 -14.80 32.82
N ALA A 307 1.40 -14.70 34.14
CA ALA A 307 0.48 -13.79 34.80
C ALA A 307 1.19 -12.53 35.27
N GLU A 308 0.94 -11.38 34.64
CA GLU A 308 1.72 -10.14 34.88
C GLU A 308 1.66 -9.55 36.31
N TRP A 309 0.82 -10.06 37.21
CA TRP A 309 0.59 -9.47 38.53
C TRP A 309 1.82 -9.52 39.44
N ASP A 310 2.76 -10.43 39.20
CA ASP A 310 4.03 -10.52 39.92
C ASP A 310 5.20 -9.80 39.20
N ASP A 311 4.95 -9.26 38.00
CA ASP A 311 5.95 -8.56 37.20
C ASP A 311 6.40 -7.26 37.86
N LYS A 312 7.72 -7.03 37.81
CA LYS A 312 8.30 -5.70 37.97
C LYS A 312 8.59 -5.15 36.58
N VAL A 313 7.85 -4.11 36.22
CA VAL A 313 7.88 -3.53 34.87
C VAL A 313 8.58 -2.19 34.88
N GLU A 314 9.44 -1.99 33.90
CA GLU A 314 10.13 -0.74 33.62
C GLU A 314 9.72 -0.22 32.24
N TYR A 315 9.34 1.05 32.17
CA TYR A 315 8.97 1.71 30.93
C TYR A 315 10.06 2.64 30.44
N TYR A 316 10.35 2.53 29.15
CA TYR A 316 11.28 3.38 28.43
C TYR A 316 10.55 4.03 27.27
N GLN A 317 10.80 5.32 27.07
CA GLN A 317 10.34 6.03 25.87
C GLN A 317 11.50 6.13 24.89
N GLY A 318 11.26 6.00 23.61
CA GLY A 318 12.31 6.23 22.62
C GLY A 318 11.80 6.85 21.34
N SER A 319 12.72 7.45 20.61
CA SER A 319 12.49 8.05 19.31
C SER A 319 13.64 7.73 18.36
N VAL A 320 13.31 7.28 17.15
CA VAL A 320 14.26 7.03 16.06
C VAL A 320 13.83 7.91 14.89
N SER A 321 14.79 8.59 14.25
CA SER A 321 14.54 9.36 13.04
C SER A 321 15.64 9.09 12.02
N ARG A 322 15.25 8.83 10.77
CA ARG A 322 16.13 8.50 9.66
C ARG A 322 15.61 9.12 8.37
N ARG A 323 16.52 9.69 7.58
CA ARG A 323 16.22 10.06 6.21
C ARG A 323 16.43 8.84 5.30
N ILE A 324 15.37 8.41 4.63
CA ILE A 324 15.35 7.20 3.80
C ILE A 324 15.04 7.53 2.34
N PRO A 325 15.64 6.82 1.37
CA PRO A 325 15.23 6.93 -0.03
C PRO A 325 13.89 6.21 -0.23
N LEU A 326 12.89 6.90 -0.79
CA LEU A 326 11.61 6.28 -1.15
C LEU A 326 11.69 5.57 -2.50
N PHE A 327 12.14 6.28 -3.53
CA PHE A 327 12.26 5.74 -4.89
C PHE A 327 13.17 6.61 -5.78
N LEU A 328 13.69 6.00 -6.85
CA LEU A 328 14.57 6.65 -7.82
C LEU A 328 13.76 7.23 -8.97
N LYS A 329 14.32 8.20 -9.69
CA LYS A 329 13.71 8.86 -10.87
C LYS A 329 13.12 7.88 -11.89
N LYS A 330 13.82 6.77 -12.13
CA LYS A 330 13.40 5.70 -13.05
C LYS A 330 12.16 4.93 -12.60
N ASP A 331 11.79 5.00 -11.32
CA ASP A 331 10.72 4.21 -10.73
C ASP A 331 9.38 4.96 -10.83
N TYR A 332 9.37 6.29 -10.73
CA TYR A 332 8.14 7.10 -10.76
C TYR A 332 7.91 7.85 -12.07
N LEU A 333 8.96 8.11 -12.86
CA LEU A 333 8.77 8.67 -14.20
C LEU A 333 8.48 7.55 -15.21
N PRO A 334 7.50 7.76 -16.11
CA PRO A 334 7.27 6.83 -17.19
C PRO A 334 8.50 6.77 -18.10
N LYS A 335 8.84 5.56 -18.56
CA LYS A 335 9.86 5.38 -19.59
C LYS A 335 9.25 5.78 -20.93
N LEU A 336 9.61 6.97 -21.39
CA LEU A 336 9.16 7.51 -22.66
C LEU A 336 10.34 7.53 -23.63
N TYR A 337 10.11 7.00 -24.82
CA TYR A 337 11.08 6.93 -25.90
C TYR A 337 10.74 8.00 -26.93
N CYS A 338 11.73 8.58 -27.58
CA CYS A 338 11.53 9.50 -28.69
C CYS A 338 12.35 9.04 -29.89
N ILE A 339 11.90 9.36 -31.09
CA ILE A 339 12.67 9.15 -32.32
C ILE A 339 13.38 10.47 -32.63
N GLY A 340 14.72 10.45 -32.70
CA GLY A 340 15.56 11.63 -32.91
C GLY A 340 17.04 11.30 -32.88
N THR A 341 17.90 12.31 -33.03
CA THR A 341 19.35 12.16 -32.82
C THR A 341 19.68 12.28 -31.34
N GLU A 342 20.85 11.77 -30.90
CA GLU A 342 21.28 11.79 -29.48
C GLU A 342 21.41 13.21 -28.89
N GLN A 343 21.34 14.26 -29.71
CA GLN A 343 21.40 15.65 -29.25
C GLN A 343 20.03 16.16 -28.78
N ALA A 344 19.78 15.98 -27.47
CA ALA A 344 18.84 16.71 -26.61
C ALA A 344 17.72 17.50 -27.31
N GLY A 345 16.60 16.84 -27.62
CA GLY A 345 15.26 17.42 -27.83
C GLY A 345 15.03 18.33 -29.04
N LYS A 346 16.07 18.94 -29.62
CA LYS A 346 15.94 19.81 -30.81
C LYS A 346 15.71 19.00 -32.08
N ASP A 347 16.34 17.83 -32.16
CA ASP A 347 16.29 16.91 -33.29
C ASP A 347 15.34 15.74 -33.03
N ALA A 348 14.42 15.88 -32.08
CA ALA A 348 13.37 14.90 -31.85
C ALA A 348 12.16 15.17 -32.75
N LEU A 349 11.45 14.11 -33.11
CA LEU A 349 10.15 14.21 -33.75
C LEU A 349 9.16 14.97 -32.86
N LYS A 350 8.44 15.91 -33.46
CA LYS A 350 7.46 16.77 -32.79
C LYS A 350 6.16 16.83 -33.56
N PHE A 351 5.10 17.19 -32.87
CA PHE A 351 3.82 17.52 -33.47
C PHE A 351 3.46 18.98 -33.25
N ARG A 352 2.83 19.59 -34.27
CA ARG A 352 2.19 20.88 -34.17
C ARG A 352 0.67 20.72 -34.32
N LYS A 353 -0.06 20.86 -33.22
CA LYS A 353 -1.54 20.76 -33.14
C LYS A 353 -2.20 22.10 -33.46
N THR A 354 -1.57 23.21 -33.08
CA THR A 354 -1.98 24.60 -33.34
C THR A 354 -0.73 25.42 -33.73
N GLN A 355 -0.90 26.60 -34.35
CA GLN A 355 0.23 27.40 -34.86
C GLN A 355 1.26 27.78 -33.78
N GLU A 356 0.88 27.75 -32.50
CA GLU A 356 1.71 28.27 -31.39
C GLU A 356 2.34 27.20 -30.51
N LYS A 357 1.91 25.92 -30.58
CA LYS A 357 2.38 24.87 -29.66
C LYS A 357 2.93 23.65 -30.39
N GLU A 358 4.17 23.31 -30.06
CA GLU A 358 4.85 22.08 -30.45
C GLU A 358 4.93 21.14 -29.26
N TYR A 359 4.67 19.85 -29.50
CA TYR A 359 4.75 18.80 -28.51
C TYR A 359 5.76 17.75 -28.95
N LEU A 360 6.56 17.22 -28.04
CA LEU A 360 7.45 16.10 -28.33
C LEU A 360 6.61 14.84 -28.59
N LEU A 361 6.95 14.12 -29.66
CA LEU A 361 6.38 12.79 -29.91
C LEU A 361 7.12 11.78 -29.06
N GLN A 362 6.38 11.13 -28.17
CA GLN A 362 6.92 10.16 -27.24
C GLN A 362 6.16 8.83 -27.32
N PHE A 363 6.87 7.73 -27.11
CA PHE A 363 6.38 6.36 -27.22
C PHE A 363 6.53 5.67 -25.87
N ARG A 364 5.57 4.80 -25.53
CA ARG A 364 5.61 4.03 -24.28
C ARG A 364 6.70 2.98 -24.29
N ASP A 365 6.98 2.42 -25.46
CA ASP A 365 8.04 1.45 -25.64
C ASP A 365 8.75 1.60 -27.00
N ARG A 366 9.84 0.85 -27.14
CA ARG A 366 10.63 0.83 -28.38
C ARG A 366 9.88 0.16 -29.53
N HIS A 367 8.94 -0.75 -29.25
CA HIS A 367 8.20 -1.46 -30.29
C HIS A 367 7.21 -0.52 -30.99
N ASP A 368 6.49 0.30 -30.22
CA ASP A 368 5.61 1.37 -30.70
C ASP A 368 6.38 2.39 -31.55
N ALA A 369 7.58 2.77 -31.11
CA ALA A 369 8.46 3.65 -31.88
C ALA A 369 8.87 3.01 -33.23
N SER A 370 9.21 1.72 -33.24
CA SER A 370 9.54 1.00 -34.48
C SER A 370 8.32 0.88 -35.41
N ARG A 371 7.14 0.54 -34.87
CA ARG A 371 5.89 0.45 -35.65
C ARG A 371 5.51 1.81 -36.26
N PHE A 372 5.73 2.90 -35.52
CA PHE A 372 5.54 4.24 -36.05
C PHE A 372 6.46 4.53 -37.24
N LEU A 373 7.73 4.11 -37.13
CA LEU A 373 8.71 4.32 -38.17
C LEU A 373 8.41 3.49 -39.42
N GLU A 374 7.98 2.23 -39.25
CA GLU A 374 7.49 1.38 -40.35
C GLU A 374 6.25 1.99 -41.03
N TRP A 375 5.33 2.54 -40.23
CA TRP A 375 4.15 3.26 -40.72
C TRP A 375 4.52 4.52 -41.51
N LEU A 376 5.55 5.25 -41.06
CA LEU A 376 6.04 6.45 -41.73
C LEU A 376 6.70 6.11 -43.08
N GLN A 377 7.42 4.99 -43.15
CA GLN A 377 8.14 4.50 -44.34
C GLN A 377 7.24 3.74 -45.35
N ASN A 378 5.95 3.60 -45.07
CA ASN A 378 5.07 2.79 -45.92
C ASN A 378 4.98 3.40 -47.36
N PRO A 379 5.38 2.65 -48.40
CA PRO A 379 5.49 3.17 -49.78
C PRO A 379 4.14 3.57 -50.40
N SER A 380 3.02 3.15 -49.81
CA SER A 380 1.69 3.64 -50.20
C SER A 380 1.48 5.14 -49.94
N ARG A 381 2.39 5.79 -49.19
CA ARG A 381 2.34 7.21 -48.82
C ARG A 381 3.34 8.09 -49.55
N GLN A 382 3.85 7.68 -50.71
CA GLN A 382 4.75 8.48 -51.57
C GLN A 382 4.05 9.72 -52.19
N GLN A 383 3.35 10.52 -51.39
CA GLN A 383 2.93 11.88 -51.73
C GLN A 383 3.94 12.87 -51.19
N SER A 384 4.21 13.93 -51.98
CA SER A 384 5.12 15.03 -51.65
C SER A 384 4.63 15.92 -50.50
N ASP A 385 3.47 15.60 -49.93
CA ASP A 385 2.80 16.43 -48.95
C ASP A 385 3.30 16.13 -47.53
N PRO A 386 3.29 17.15 -46.64
CA PRO A 386 3.63 16.96 -45.24
C PRO A 386 2.80 15.85 -44.58
N VAL A 387 3.42 15.09 -43.68
CA VAL A 387 2.71 14.05 -42.93
C VAL A 387 1.78 14.66 -41.88
N PHE A 388 0.48 14.33 -41.98
CA PHE A 388 -0.55 14.70 -41.01
C PHE A 388 -1.07 13.47 -40.27
N ILE A 389 -1.32 13.62 -38.97
CA ILE A 389 -1.97 12.63 -38.11
C ILE A 389 -3.19 13.31 -37.48
N GLY A 390 -4.38 13.00 -38.02
CA GLY A 390 -5.58 13.77 -37.73
C GLY A 390 -5.40 15.23 -38.15
N SER A 391 -5.56 16.17 -37.21
CA SER A 391 -5.32 17.61 -37.43
C SER A 391 -3.89 18.04 -37.15
N SER A 392 -3.02 17.14 -36.67
CA SER A 392 -1.67 17.48 -36.21
C SER A 392 -0.65 17.28 -37.32
N LYS A 393 0.27 18.24 -37.47
CA LYS A 393 1.37 18.20 -38.45
C LYS A 393 2.63 17.64 -37.81
N LEU A 394 3.29 16.69 -38.48
CA LEU A 394 4.55 16.09 -38.01
C LEU A 394 5.75 16.96 -38.41
N LEU A 395 6.69 17.14 -37.48
CA LEU A 395 7.88 17.98 -37.63
C LEU A 395 9.14 17.22 -37.21
N TYR A 396 10.24 17.47 -37.92
CA TYR A 396 11.59 17.06 -37.55
C TYR A 396 12.53 18.24 -37.75
N LYS A 397 13.35 18.56 -36.74
CA LYS A 397 14.24 19.74 -36.75
C LYS A 397 13.52 21.09 -37.01
N GLY A 398 12.21 21.16 -36.75
CA GLY A 398 11.37 22.33 -37.00
C GLY A 398 10.69 22.35 -38.36
N ASP A 399 11.08 21.46 -39.28
CA ASP A 399 10.56 21.38 -40.63
C ASP A 399 9.51 20.26 -40.78
N PRO A 400 8.51 20.43 -41.66
CA PRO A 400 7.55 19.39 -41.98
C PRO A 400 8.20 18.15 -42.56
N ILE A 401 7.89 16.98 -42.02
CA ILE A 401 8.39 15.72 -42.58
C ILE A 401 7.60 15.37 -43.83
N THR A 402 8.33 15.00 -44.88
CA THR A 402 7.77 14.33 -46.06
C THR A 402 8.22 12.87 -46.07
N PRO A 403 7.41 11.91 -46.55
CA PRO A 403 7.73 10.48 -46.49
C PRO A 403 9.01 10.01 -47.22
N LEU A 404 9.69 10.92 -47.93
CA LEU A 404 10.92 10.65 -48.68
C LEU A 404 12.21 11.02 -47.91
N GLU A 405 12.09 11.72 -46.78
CA GLU A 405 13.17 12.13 -45.88
C GLU A 405 13.11 11.36 -44.56
#